data_AF-A0AAI8BJL2-F1
#
_entry.id   AF-A0AAI8BJL2-F1
#
_cell.length_a   1.000
_cell.length_b   1.000
_cell.length_c   1.000
_cell.angle_alpha   90.00
_cell.angle_beta   90.00
_cell.angle_gamma   90.00
#
_symmetry.space_group_name_H-M   'P 1'
#
loop_
_entity.id
_entity.type
_entity.pdbx_description
1 polymer ?
#
loop_
_entity_poly.entity_id
_entity_poly.type
_entity_poly.pdbx_seq_one_letter_code
_entity_poly.pdbx_strand_id
1 'polypeptide(L)' 'MGSPHKRQIDGIGNGDSLCSKVAIVSKSLDEGVDLEYFLCR' A
#
# COMPACT_ATOMS: atom_id res chain seq x y z
N MET A 1 1.60 -4.71 7.29
CA MET A 1 2.67 -3.90 7.91
C MET A 1 3.06 -4.33 9.31
N GLY A 2 2.29 -5.19 9.99
CA GLY A 2 2.40 -5.37 11.45
C GLY A 2 1.17 -4.85 12.20
N SER A 3 0.08 -4.52 11.51
CA SER A 3 -1.21 -4.16 12.11
C SER A 3 -1.96 -5.41 12.62
N PRO A 4 -2.81 -5.30 13.66
CA PRO A 4 -3.21 -4.09 14.38
C PRO A 4 -2.23 -3.64 15.50
N HIS A 5 -0.99 -4.14 15.53
CA HIS A 5 -0.04 -3.78 16.59
C HIS A 5 0.47 -2.34 16.44
N LYS A 6 0.28 -1.50 17.47
CA LYS A 6 0.61 -0.05 17.47
C LYS A 6 2.06 0.26 17.05
N ARG A 7 3.01 -0.61 17.43
CA ARG A 7 4.43 -0.42 17.09
C ARG A 7 4.84 -1.14 15.80
N GLN A 8 3.96 -1.96 15.22
CA GLN A 8 4.18 -2.73 13.98
C GLN A 8 5.49 -3.55 13.91
N ILE A 9 6.13 -3.85 15.06
CA ILE A 9 7.44 -4.54 15.14
C ILE A 9 7.53 -5.89 14.43
N ASP A 10 6.39 -6.55 14.23
CA ASP A 10 6.28 -7.83 13.53
C ASP A 10 5.77 -7.62 12.09
N GLY A 11 6.37 -6.66 11.40
CA GLY A 11 6.05 -6.32 10.02
C GLY A 11 6.84 -5.11 9.53
N ILE A 12 6.51 -4.66 8.31
CA ILE A 12 7.30 -3.64 7.60
C ILE A 12 6.85 -2.19 7.83
N GLY A 13 5.81 -1.96 8.64
CA GLY A 13 5.32 -0.62 8.91
C GLY A 13 5.95 -0.01 10.17
N ASN A 14 5.94 1.31 10.25
CA ASN A 14 6.61 2.04 11.32
C ASN A 14 5.68 2.39 12.50
N GLY A 15 4.40 2.03 12.45
CA GLY A 15 3.39 2.43 13.45
C GLY A 15 2.78 3.81 13.22
N ASP A 16 3.19 4.51 12.15
CA ASP A 16 2.58 5.76 11.67
C ASP A 16 1.78 5.51 10.38
N SER A 17 0.66 6.23 10.22
CA SER A 17 -0.25 6.04 9.09
C SER A 17 0.33 6.49 7.73
N LEU A 18 1.31 7.39 7.72
CA LEU A 18 2.03 7.80 6.50
C LEU A 18 2.96 6.68 6.01
N CYS A 19 3.52 5.90 6.92
CA CYS A 19 4.47 4.81 6.64
C CYS A 19 3.84 3.41 6.72
N SER A 20 2.51 3.32 6.69
CA SER A 20 1.75 2.07 6.70
C SER A 20 0.66 2.09 5.62
N LYS A 21 1.06 2.33 4.38
CA LYS A 21 0.19 2.33 3.19
C LYS A 21 0.65 1.27 2.19
N VAL A 22 -0.25 0.86 1.30
CA VAL A 22 0.07 -0.07 0.21
C VAL A 22 -0.50 0.50 -1.08
N ALA A 23 0.33 0.50 -2.13
CA ALA A 23 -0.11 0.71 -3.50
C ALA A 23 -0.14 -0.63 -4.22
N ILE A 24 -1.26 -0.93 -4.87
CA ILE A 24 -1.43 -2.08 -5.76
C ILE A 24 -1.37 -1.55 -7.19
N VAL A 25 -0.48 -2.12 -7.99
CA VAL A 25 -0.23 -1.70 -9.37
C VAL A 25 -0.44 -2.88 -10.31
N SER A 26 -1.19 -2.66 -11.39
CA SER A 26 -1.44 -3.63 -12.46
C SER A 26 -1.28 -2.98 -13.83
N LYS A 27 -1.06 -3.81 -14.85
CA LYS A 27 -1.13 -3.35 -16.24
C LYS A 27 -2.55 -2.92 -16.55
N SER A 28 -2.74 -1.74 -17.13
CA SER A 28 -4.07 -1.24 -17.49
C SER A 28 -4.62 -1.98 -18.71
N LEU A 29 -5.94 -2.07 -18.77
CA LEU A 29 -6.68 -2.56 -19.93
C LEU A 29 -7.20 -1.41 -20.83
N ASP A 30 -7.09 -0.16 -20.35
CA ASP A 30 -7.60 1.03 -21.04
C ASP A 30 -6.57 1.57 -22.05
N GLU A 31 -7.04 1.91 -23.25
CA GLU A 31 -6.19 2.47 -24.29
C GLU A 31 -5.67 3.86 -23.88
N GLY A 32 -4.35 4.06 -23.98
CA GLY A 32 -3.69 5.31 -23.56
C GLY A 32 -3.40 5.40 -22.07
N VAL A 33 -3.69 4.37 -21.27
CA VAL A 33 -3.29 4.27 -19.85
C VAL A 33 -2.25 3.17 -19.70
N ASP A 34 -1.11 3.50 -19.08
CA ASP A 34 -0.02 2.53 -18.93
C ASP A 34 -0.29 1.49 -17.82
N LEU A 35 -0.88 1.94 -16.72
CA LEU A 35 -1.08 1.13 -15.50
C LEU A 35 -2.25 1.63 -14.67
N GLU A 36 -2.83 0.71 -13.90
CA GLU A 36 -3.82 1.00 -12.87
C GLU A 36 -3.11 1.12 -11.51
N TYR A 37 -3.55 2.09 -10.72
CA TYR A 37 -3.01 2.37 -9.39
C TYR A 37 -4.13 2.42 -8.35
N PHE A 38 -4.11 1.49 -7.41
CA PHE A 38 -5.06 1.44 -6.30
C PHE A 38 -4.35 1.63 -4.96
N LEU A 39 -4.86 2.54 -4.13
CA LEU A 39 -4.27 2.90 -2.84
C LEU A 39 -5.11 2.37 -1.67
N CYS A 40 -4.49 1.53 -0.83
CA CYS A 40 -5.06 1.04 0.43
C CYS A 40 -4.45 1.77 1.63
N ARG A 41 -5.29 2.12 2.60
CA ARG A 41 -4.90 2.60 3.93
C ARG A 41 -5.34 1.61 5.00
#